data_AF-A0A2N5ZIL3-F1
#
_entry.id   AF-A0A2N5ZIL3-F1
#
_cell.length_a   1.000
_cell.length_b   1.000
_cell.length_c   1.000
_cell.angle_alpha   90.00
_cell.angle_beta   90.00
_cell.angle_gamma   90.00
#
_symmetry.space_group_name_H-M   'P 1'
#
loop_
_entity.id
_entity.type
_entity.pdbx_description
1 polymer ?
#
loop_
_entity_poly.entity_id
_entity_poly.type
_entity_poly.pdbx_seq_one_letter_code
_entity_poly.pdbx_strand_id
1 'polypeptide(L)'
;RLHIDEALMDELVMIEKNIELDDILLVVDAMTGQDAVNVANKFNETLELTGLVLTKLDGDARGGAALSIKKVTGKPIKFVGIGEKINNLESFHPDRMASRILGMGDVLTLIEKAQKNFDEKEAMELEKKLRKAEFTFEDFLKQLQQIKKMGSMSEIMGMIPGFNKMKKMKDVDFDGKELVYVEAIINSMTTKERMRPNILDGSRKKRIARGSGRPIQEVNRLIKQFEDMKKMMKNLGKMEKMMGKLQGLPF
;
A
#
# COMPACT_ATOMS: atom_id res chain seq x y z
N ARG A 1 14.18 31.58 6.31
CA ARG A 1 15.24 31.75 5.28
C ARG A 1 16.37 30.80 5.62
N LEU A 2 16.53 29.72 4.87
CA LEU A 2 17.73 28.91 4.94
C LEU A 2 18.87 29.77 4.39
N HIS A 3 19.70 30.31 5.27
CA HIS A 3 20.92 30.99 4.88
C HIS A 3 21.95 29.92 4.53
N ILE A 4 22.42 29.93 3.29
CA ILE A 4 23.55 29.09 2.87
C ILE A 4 24.80 29.66 3.55
N ASP A 5 25.49 28.82 4.30
CA ASP A 5 26.74 29.14 4.96
C ASP A 5 27.90 28.95 3.96
N GLU A 6 28.61 30.03 3.65
CA GLU A 6 29.69 30.01 2.66
C GLU A 6 30.89 29.17 3.13
N ALA A 7 31.18 29.15 4.43
CA ALA A 7 32.29 28.35 4.95
C ALA A 7 32.04 26.85 4.77
N LEU A 8 30.80 26.41 5.00
CA LEU A 8 30.40 25.01 4.78
C LEU A 8 30.35 24.65 3.29
N MET A 9 29.99 25.58 2.41
CA MET A 9 30.05 25.34 0.96
C MET A 9 31.49 25.16 0.48
N ASP A 10 32.42 25.95 0.99
CA ASP A 10 33.85 25.80 0.67
C ASP A 10 34.39 24.44 1.14
N GLU A 11 33.96 23.94 2.30
CA GLU A 11 34.28 22.59 2.76
C GLU A 11 33.77 21.51 1.79
N LEU A 12 32.53 21.64 1.29
CA LEU A 12 31.98 20.69 0.31
C LEU A 12 32.77 20.69 -1.01
N VAL A 13 33.19 21.86 -1.49
CA VAL A 13 34.06 21.98 -2.68
C VAL A 13 35.42 21.33 -2.41
N MET A 14 35.95 21.46 -1.20
CA MET A 14 37.18 20.78 -0.81
C MET A 14 37.00 19.25 -0.82
N ILE A 15 35.86 18.73 -0.36
CA ILE A 15 35.55 17.30 -0.40
C ILE A 15 35.49 16.80 -1.85
N GLU A 16 34.74 17.48 -2.71
CA GLU A 16 34.63 17.14 -4.14
C GLU A 16 36.00 17.09 -4.83
N LYS A 17 36.90 18.02 -4.51
CA LYS A 17 38.25 18.05 -5.11
C LYS A 17 39.17 16.93 -4.65
N ASN A 18 38.93 16.36 -3.47
CA ASN A 18 39.80 15.35 -2.86
C ASN A 18 39.25 13.92 -2.98
N ILE A 19 37.98 13.76 -3.37
CA ILE A 19 37.30 12.47 -3.47
C ILE A 19 36.67 12.36 -4.86
N GLU A 20 36.93 11.26 -5.55
CA GLU A 20 36.24 10.95 -6.80
C GLU A 20 34.78 10.59 -6.49
N LEU A 21 33.85 11.42 -6.95
CA LEU A 21 32.41 11.25 -6.73
C LEU A 21 31.71 11.00 -8.07
N ASP A 22 31.02 9.87 -8.19
CA ASP A 22 30.22 9.56 -9.38
C ASP A 22 28.93 10.39 -9.44
N ASP A 23 28.31 10.62 -8.28
CA ASP A 23 27.01 11.28 -8.16
C ASP A 23 26.98 12.24 -6.96
N ILE A 24 26.54 13.47 -7.23
CA ILE A 24 26.26 14.50 -6.21
C ILE A 24 24.76 14.78 -6.26
N LEU A 25 24.05 14.26 -5.25
CA LEU A 25 22.60 14.36 -5.16
C LEU A 25 22.20 15.39 -4.10
N LEU A 26 21.49 16.44 -4.52
CA LEU A 26 20.90 17.39 -3.57
C LEU A 26 19.53 16.90 -3.11
N VAL A 27 19.36 16.81 -1.79
CA VAL A 27 18.09 16.43 -1.15
C VAL A 27 17.30 17.69 -0.82
N VAL A 28 16.06 17.77 -1.31
CA VAL A 28 15.21 18.95 -1.17
C VAL A 28 13.82 18.56 -0.68
N ASP A 29 13.30 19.32 0.27
CA ASP A 29 11.93 19.16 0.78
C ASP A 29 10.91 19.78 -0.20
N ALA A 30 9.97 18.97 -0.66
CA ALA A 30 8.93 19.39 -1.61
C ALA A 30 8.00 20.48 -1.05
N MET A 31 7.90 20.61 0.28
CA MET A 31 7.06 21.62 0.93
C MET A 31 7.70 23.03 0.94
N THR A 32 9.02 23.12 0.77
CA THR A 32 9.77 24.38 0.94
C THR A 32 9.56 25.39 -0.20
N GLY A 33 8.87 24.99 -1.28
CA GLY A 33 8.37 25.91 -2.31
C GLY A 33 9.49 26.69 -3.02
N GLN A 34 9.41 28.02 -3.03
CA GLN A 34 10.34 28.91 -3.74
C GLN A 34 11.73 28.97 -3.09
N ASP A 35 11.84 28.81 -1.77
CA ASP A 35 13.12 28.86 -1.07
C ASP A 35 14.03 27.69 -1.51
N ALA A 36 13.43 26.52 -1.75
CA ALA A 36 14.12 25.34 -2.28
C ALA A 36 14.74 25.58 -3.66
N VAL A 37 14.12 26.42 -4.50
CA VAL A 37 14.63 26.76 -5.84
C VAL A 37 15.92 27.55 -5.74
N ASN A 38 15.96 28.55 -4.85
CA ASN A 38 17.16 29.37 -4.62
C ASN A 38 18.31 28.54 -4.05
N VAL A 39 18.01 27.66 -3.10
CA VAL A 39 19.00 26.76 -2.52
C VAL A 39 19.57 25.83 -3.60
N ALA A 40 18.70 25.19 -4.37
CA ALA A 40 19.12 24.27 -5.42
C ALA A 40 19.97 24.97 -6.50
N ASN A 41 19.63 26.22 -6.85
CA ASN A 41 20.44 26.99 -7.80
C ASN A 41 21.84 27.28 -7.27
N LYS A 42 21.95 27.82 -6.05
CA LYS A 42 23.26 28.19 -5.48
C LYS A 42 24.14 26.95 -5.23
N PHE A 43 23.55 25.84 -4.82
CA PHE A 43 24.29 24.57 -4.73
C PHE A 43 24.77 24.10 -6.10
N ASN A 44 23.93 24.15 -7.14
CA ASN A 44 24.29 23.74 -8.49
C ASN A 44 25.34 24.64 -9.17
N GLU A 45 25.40 25.92 -8.77
CA GLU A 45 26.44 26.86 -9.23
C GLU A 45 27.79 26.59 -8.56
N THR A 46 27.79 26.09 -7.31
CA THR A 46 29.02 25.85 -6.54
C THR A 46 29.56 24.43 -6.70
N LEU A 47 28.66 23.45 -6.73
CA LEU A 47 28.92 22.03 -6.87
C LEU A 47 28.14 21.53 -8.07
N GLU A 48 28.79 20.82 -9.00
CA GLU A 48 28.07 20.30 -10.15
C GLU A 48 27.18 19.12 -9.74
N LEU A 49 25.92 19.40 -9.42
CA LEU A 49 24.96 18.38 -9.04
C LEU A 49 24.72 17.42 -10.21
N THR A 50 24.63 16.12 -9.94
CA THR A 50 24.26 15.12 -10.96
C THR A 50 22.76 14.82 -10.95
N GLY A 51 22.09 15.07 -9.81
CA GLY A 51 20.67 14.84 -9.66
C GLY A 51 20.07 15.39 -8.37
N LEU A 52 18.76 15.21 -8.25
CA LEU A 52 17.96 15.69 -7.13
C LEU A 52 17.17 14.55 -6.49
N VAL A 53 16.96 14.64 -5.18
CA VAL A 53 16.04 13.80 -4.43
C VAL A 53 15.00 14.69 -3.76
N LEU A 54 13.72 14.43 -4.02
CA LEU A 54 12.62 15.19 -3.42
C LEU A 54 11.99 14.42 -2.27
N THR A 55 11.94 15.00 -1.07
CA THR A 55 11.32 14.36 0.09
C THR A 55 9.96 14.95 0.42
N LYS A 56 9.18 14.26 1.25
CA LYS A 56 7.85 14.69 1.74
C LYS A 56 6.84 14.94 0.63
N LEU A 57 6.92 14.14 -0.43
CA LEU A 57 5.99 14.21 -1.55
C LEU A 57 4.61 13.63 -1.21
N ASP A 58 4.45 12.97 -0.08
CA ASP A 58 3.18 12.49 0.48
C ASP A 58 2.26 13.61 1.02
N GLY A 59 2.80 14.80 1.31
CA GLY A 59 2.03 15.96 1.75
C GLY A 59 1.18 16.63 0.65
N ASP A 60 0.52 17.74 1.00
CA ASP A 60 -0.27 18.60 0.09
C ASP A 60 0.60 19.42 -0.89
N ALA A 61 1.89 19.11 -0.96
CA ALA A 61 2.81 19.71 -1.91
C ALA A 61 2.45 19.22 -3.32
N ARG A 62 1.76 20.07 -4.09
CA ARG A 62 1.32 19.81 -5.48
C ARG A 62 2.47 19.74 -6.50
N GLY A 63 3.64 19.24 -6.13
CA GLY A 63 4.78 19.01 -7.04
C GLY A 63 5.38 20.26 -7.70
N GLY A 64 4.88 21.48 -7.43
CA GLY A 64 5.34 22.71 -8.08
C GLY A 64 6.82 23.01 -7.82
N ALA A 65 7.31 22.71 -6.61
CA ALA A 65 8.73 22.84 -6.28
C ALA A 65 9.61 21.95 -7.18
N ALA A 66 9.16 20.72 -7.49
CA ALA A 66 9.89 19.79 -8.36
C ALA A 66 10.13 20.39 -9.75
N LEU A 67 9.08 20.98 -10.33
CA LEU A 67 9.15 21.60 -11.64
C LEU A 67 10.07 22.83 -11.64
N SER A 68 9.93 23.69 -10.65
CA SER A 68 10.75 24.91 -10.52
C SER A 68 12.22 24.59 -10.35
N ILE A 69 12.56 23.64 -9.47
CA ILE A 69 13.95 23.22 -9.24
C ILE A 69 14.52 22.61 -10.53
N LYS A 70 13.80 21.68 -11.17
CA LYS A 70 14.25 21.07 -12.43
C LYS A 70 14.48 22.12 -13.52
N LYS A 71 13.64 23.15 -13.59
CA LYS A 71 13.77 24.23 -14.58
C LYS A 71 14.98 25.11 -14.32
N VAL A 72 15.32 25.38 -13.06
CA VAL A 72 16.42 26.26 -12.68
C VAL A 72 17.76 25.54 -12.70
N THR A 73 17.86 24.35 -12.10
CA THR A 73 19.13 23.60 -12.07
C THR A 73 19.40 22.82 -13.35
N GLY A 74 18.36 22.47 -14.12
CA GLY A 74 18.47 21.59 -15.28
C GLY A 74 18.75 20.12 -14.94
N LYS A 75 19.05 19.79 -13.68
CA LYS A 75 19.47 18.44 -13.25
C LYS A 75 18.27 17.52 -13.03
N PRO A 76 18.35 16.22 -13.37
CA PRO A 76 17.23 15.28 -13.24
C PRO A 76 16.87 15.01 -11.77
N ILE A 77 15.57 14.84 -11.50
CA ILE A 77 15.12 14.28 -10.22
C ILE A 77 15.22 12.76 -10.36
N LYS A 78 16.01 12.12 -9.47
CA LYS A 78 16.30 10.69 -9.50
C LYS A 78 15.33 9.91 -8.60
N PHE A 79 15.08 10.42 -7.40
CA PHE A 79 14.29 9.75 -6.37
C PHE A 79 13.29 10.68 -5.69
N VAL A 80 12.25 10.06 -5.12
CA VAL A 80 11.20 10.70 -4.33
C VAL A 80 10.95 9.95 -3.03
N GLY A 81 10.88 10.68 -1.92
CA GLY A 81 10.42 10.18 -0.63
C GLY A 81 8.92 10.44 -0.46
N ILE A 82 8.13 9.37 -0.42
CA ILE A 82 6.67 9.41 -0.24
C ILE A 82 6.24 9.02 1.19
N GLY A 83 7.10 9.24 2.17
CA GLY A 83 6.81 9.10 3.60
C GLY A 83 8.05 8.76 4.40
N GLU A 84 7.85 8.36 5.66
CA GLU A 84 8.92 8.27 6.66
C GLU A 84 9.66 6.92 6.70
N LYS A 85 9.08 5.86 6.12
CA LYS A 85 9.68 4.52 6.17
C LYS A 85 10.79 4.38 5.14
N ILE A 86 11.77 3.53 5.43
CA ILE A 86 12.91 3.23 4.52
C ILE A 86 12.42 2.78 3.13
N ASN A 87 11.31 2.04 3.06
CA ASN A 87 10.75 1.53 1.82
C ASN A 87 9.95 2.57 1.03
N ASN A 88 9.86 3.81 1.51
CA ASN A 88 9.10 4.89 0.87
C ASN A 88 9.97 5.78 -0.03
N LEU A 89 11.22 5.38 -0.30
CA LEU A 89 12.06 6.00 -1.31
C LEU A 89 11.84 5.29 -2.65
N GLU A 90 11.27 6.00 -3.61
CA GLU A 90 10.95 5.49 -4.94
C GLU A 90 11.72 6.24 -6.03
N SER A 91 11.89 5.61 -7.20
CA SER A 91 12.38 6.29 -8.39
C SER A 91 11.39 7.36 -8.86
N PHE A 92 11.91 8.51 -9.30
CA PHE A 92 11.07 9.58 -9.83
C PHE A 92 10.53 9.22 -11.21
N HIS A 93 9.21 9.30 -11.37
CA HIS A 93 8.53 9.12 -12.64
C HIS A 93 7.77 10.41 -13.01
N PRO A 94 8.19 11.14 -14.06
CA PRO A 94 7.54 12.39 -14.47
C PRO A 94 6.04 12.23 -14.74
N ASP A 95 5.64 11.13 -15.39
CA ASP A 95 4.25 10.87 -15.77
C ASP A 95 3.32 10.71 -14.55
N ARG A 96 3.82 10.08 -13.49
CA ARG A 96 3.08 9.93 -12.22
C ARG A 96 2.94 11.27 -11.52
N MET A 97 3.99 12.09 -11.54
CA MET A 97 3.95 13.43 -10.96
C MET A 97 2.99 14.36 -11.71
N ALA A 98 3.02 14.34 -13.05
CA ALA A 98 2.05 15.06 -13.87
C ALA A 98 0.62 14.61 -13.55
N SER A 99 0.39 13.29 -13.48
CA SER A 99 -0.91 12.72 -13.13
C SER A 99 -1.38 13.16 -11.74
N ARG A 100 -0.48 13.22 -10.75
CA ARG A 100 -0.77 13.67 -9.39
C ARG A 100 -1.12 15.17 -9.33
N ILE A 101 -0.40 16.00 -10.09
CA ILE A 101 -0.70 17.44 -10.22
C ILE A 101 -2.07 17.66 -10.87
N LEU A 102 -2.38 16.86 -11.90
CA LEU A 102 -3.66 16.92 -12.62
C LEU A 102 -4.82 16.25 -11.87
N GLY A 103 -4.59 15.69 -10.67
CA GLY A 103 -5.61 14.98 -9.89
C GLY A 103 -6.05 13.64 -10.50
N MET A 104 -5.32 13.13 -11.50
CA MET A 104 -5.55 11.84 -12.18
C MET A 104 -4.70 10.69 -11.61
N GLY A 105 -3.88 10.98 -10.59
CA GLY A 105 -2.91 10.04 -10.00
C GLY A 105 -3.51 8.75 -9.43
N ASP A 106 -4.79 8.74 -9.10
CA ASP A 106 -5.46 7.56 -8.58
C ASP A 106 -5.72 6.49 -9.65
N VAL A 107 -5.97 6.87 -10.91
CA VAL A 107 -6.41 5.90 -11.94
C VAL A 107 -5.24 5.06 -12.46
N LEU A 108 -4.09 5.67 -12.73
CA LEU A 108 -2.90 4.96 -13.21
C LEU A 108 -2.30 4.06 -12.12
N THR A 109 -2.27 4.53 -10.86
CA THR A 109 -1.80 3.73 -9.73
C THR A 109 -2.73 2.54 -9.46
N LEU A 110 -4.04 2.71 -9.63
CA LEU A 110 -5.02 1.61 -9.56
C LEU A 110 -4.81 0.59 -10.69
N ILE A 111 -4.51 1.04 -11.92
CA ILE A 111 -4.24 0.15 -13.05
C ILE A 111 -2.91 -0.59 -12.86
N GLU A 112 -1.86 0.08 -12.40
CA GLU A 112 -0.55 -0.55 -12.14
C GLU A 112 -0.59 -1.51 -10.93
N LYS A 113 -1.30 -1.17 -9.85
CA LYS A 113 -1.52 -2.08 -8.70
C LYS A 113 -2.47 -3.23 -9.07
N ALA A 114 -3.45 -3.02 -9.94
CA ALA A 114 -4.27 -4.10 -10.48
C ALA A 114 -3.43 -5.02 -11.38
N GLN A 115 -2.59 -4.48 -12.26
CA GLN A 115 -1.75 -5.30 -13.15
C GLN A 115 -0.64 -6.06 -12.41
N LYS A 116 -0.05 -5.49 -11.35
CA LYS A 116 1.00 -6.18 -10.57
C LYS A 116 0.48 -7.26 -9.61
N ASN A 117 -0.80 -7.22 -9.22
CA ASN A 117 -1.37 -8.16 -8.25
C ASN A 117 -2.28 -9.23 -8.86
N PHE A 118 -2.46 -9.25 -10.18
CA PHE A 118 -3.16 -10.34 -10.87
C PHE A 118 -2.16 -11.36 -11.39
N ASP A 119 -1.77 -12.29 -10.51
CA ASP A 119 -1.19 -13.55 -10.96
C ASP A 119 -2.35 -14.36 -11.57
N GLU A 120 -2.46 -14.39 -12.91
CA GLU A 120 -3.56 -15.05 -13.64
C GLU A 120 -3.79 -16.50 -13.16
N LYS A 121 -2.74 -17.15 -12.67
CA LYS A 121 -2.79 -18.48 -12.06
C LYS A 121 -3.52 -18.49 -10.72
N GLU A 122 -3.22 -17.55 -9.83
CA GLU A 122 -3.90 -17.43 -8.52
C GLU A 122 -5.38 -17.06 -8.71
N ALA A 123 -5.68 -16.19 -9.67
CA ALA A 123 -7.06 -15.81 -10.00
C ALA A 123 -7.87 -17.01 -10.51
N MET A 124 -7.32 -17.83 -11.43
CA MET A 124 -7.97 -19.04 -11.91
C MET A 124 -8.14 -20.11 -10.82
N GLU A 125 -7.16 -20.27 -9.92
CA GLU A 125 -7.28 -21.20 -8.79
C GLU A 125 -8.35 -20.76 -7.80
N LEU A 126 -8.40 -19.45 -7.51
CA LEU A 126 -9.42 -18.86 -6.65
C LEU A 126 -10.82 -19.03 -7.26
N GLU A 127 -10.99 -18.77 -8.56
CA GLU A 127 -12.25 -19.00 -9.29
C GLU A 127 -12.68 -20.48 -9.23
N LYS A 128 -11.77 -21.42 -9.49
CA LYS A 128 -12.05 -22.87 -9.40
C LYS A 128 -12.46 -23.29 -7.99
N LYS A 129 -11.82 -22.77 -6.95
CA LYS A 129 -12.13 -23.06 -5.55
C LYS A 129 -13.45 -22.42 -5.10
N LEU A 130 -13.74 -21.20 -5.55
CA LEU A 130 -15.02 -20.52 -5.33
C LEU A 130 -16.17 -21.30 -5.98
N ARG A 131 -16.00 -21.79 -7.22
CA ARG A 131 -16.98 -22.63 -7.92
C ARG A 131 -17.24 -23.97 -7.21
N LYS A 132 -16.22 -24.54 -6.54
CA LYS A 132 -16.33 -25.78 -5.77
C LYS A 132 -16.86 -25.58 -4.33
N ALA A 133 -17.05 -24.33 -3.88
CA ALA A 133 -17.43 -23.99 -2.51
C ALA A 133 -16.47 -24.54 -1.42
N GLU A 134 -15.21 -24.79 -1.80
CA GLU A 134 -14.15 -25.32 -0.95
C GLU A 134 -13.32 -24.19 -0.33
N PHE A 135 -13.98 -23.16 0.20
CA PHE A 135 -13.30 -22.09 0.89
C PHE A 135 -12.84 -22.56 2.29
N THR A 136 -11.53 -22.50 2.54
CA THR A 136 -10.88 -22.97 3.78
C THR A 136 -10.26 -21.81 4.58
N PHE A 137 -9.88 -22.05 5.84
CA PHE A 137 -9.15 -21.04 6.61
C PHE A 137 -7.74 -20.76 6.05
N GLU A 138 -7.17 -21.70 5.31
CA GLU A 138 -5.88 -21.51 4.63
C GLU A 138 -6.02 -20.50 3.49
N ASP A 139 -7.08 -20.60 2.70
CA ASP A 139 -7.39 -19.61 1.66
C ASP A 139 -7.72 -18.25 2.28
N PHE A 140 -8.45 -18.24 3.40
CA PHE A 140 -8.74 -17.02 4.15
C PHE A 140 -7.47 -16.33 4.67
N LEU A 141 -6.53 -17.10 5.22
CA LEU A 141 -5.25 -16.57 5.70
C LEU A 141 -4.45 -15.94 4.55
N LYS A 142 -4.38 -16.60 3.40
CA LYS A 142 -3.69 -16.07 2.21
C LYS A 142 -4.28 -14.74 1.78
N GLN A 143 -5.60 -14.63 1.73
CA GLN A 143 -6.29 -13.39 1.38
C GLN A 143 -6.02 -12.28 2.39
N LEU A 144 -6.03 -12.59 3.69
CA LEU A 144 -5.67 -11.62 4.73
C LEU A 144 -4.21 -11.13 4.60
N GLN A 145 -3.29 -12.03 4.28
CA GLN A 145 -1.89 -11.68 4.06
C GLN A 145 -1.68 -10.85 2.79
N GLN A 146 -2.44 -11.10 1.72
CA GLN A 146 -2.45 -10.26 0.52
C GLN A 146 -2.94 -8.85 0.84
N ILE A 147 -4.05 -8.71 1.59
CA ILE A 147 -4.57 -7.42 2.03
C ILE A 147 -3.54 -6.67 2.89
N LYS A 148 -2.87 -7.37 3.83
CA LYS A 148 -1.79 -6.81 4.66
C LYS A 148 -0.59 -6.32 3.83
N LYS A 149 -0.28 -6.97 2.70
CA LYS A 149 0.78 -6.55 1.77
C LYS A 149 0.39 -5.32 0.94
N MET A 150 -0.90 -5.09 0.70
CA MET A 150 -1.39 -3.99 -0.13
C MET A 150 -1.38 -2.62 0.57
N GLY A 151 -1.26 -2.56 1.91
CA GLY A 151 -1.12 -1.32 2.67
C GLY A 151 -2.06 -1.22 3.87
N SER A 152 -2.18 -0.03 4.44
CA SER A 152 -3.11 0.23 5.55
C SER A 152 -4.56 0.15 5.04
N MET A 153 -5.44 -0.52 5.78
CA MET A 153 -6.87 -0.65 5.40
C MET A 153 -7.53 0.72 5.19
N SER A 154 -7.01 1.75 5.86
CA SER A 154 -7.40 3.16 5.72
C SER A 154 -7.19 3.72 4.30
N GLU A 155 -6.10 3.36 3.62
CA GLU A 155 -5.82 3.81 2.25
C GLU A 155 -6.76 3.16 1.24
N ILE A 156 -7.05 1.86 1.40
CA ILE A 156 -7.96 1.12 0.51
C ILE A 156 -9.41 1.61 0.68
N MET A 157 -9.85 1.88 1.91
CA MET A 157 -11.19 2.43 2.17
C MET A 157 -11.35 3.88 1.66
N GLY A 158 -10.26 4.67 1.64
CA GLY A 158 -10.24 5.99 1.03
C GLY A 158 -10.50 6.01 -0.48
N MET A 159 -10.29 4.86 -1.15
CA MET A 159 -10.46 4.69 -2.60
C MET A 159 -11.84 4.17 -3.02
N ILE A 160 -12.74 3.80 -2.08
CA ILE A 160 -14.07 3.29 -2.40
C ILE A 160 -15.08 4.44 -2.60
N PRO A 161 -15.64 4.64 -3.81
CA PRO A 161 -16.64 5.66 -4.07
C PRO A 161 -17.90 5.40 -3.23
N GLY A 162 -18.34 6.37 -2.43
CA GLY A 162 -19.57 6.28 -1.63
C GLY A 162 -19.39 5.88 -0.16
N PHE A 163 -18.19 5.45 0.27
CA PHE A 163 -17.93 5.12 1.68
C PHE A 163 -17.99 6.37 2.59
N ASN A 164 -17.69 7.56 2.04
CA ASN A 164 -17.88 8.84 2.72
C ASN A 164 -19.36 9.15 3.09
N LYS A 165 -20.34 8.46 2.49
CA LYS A 165 -21.76 8.55 2.88
C LYS A 165 -22.14 7.59 4.02
N MET A 166 -21.27 6.63 4.36
CA MET A 166 -21.44 5.66 5.45
C MET A 166 -20.79 6.12 6.77
N LYS A 167 -20.86 7.44 7.06
CA LYS A 167 -20.29 8.12 8.24
C LYS A 167 -20.71 7.57 9.63
N LYS A 168 -21.59 6.58 9.71
CA LYS A 168 -22.02 5.95 10.98
C LYS A 168 -21.13 4.77 11.44
N MET A 169 -20.08 4.42 10.71
CA MET A 169 -19.07 3.42 11.10
C MET A 169 -17.70 4.03 11.37
N LYS A 170 -17.63 5.28 11.85
CA LYS A 170 -16.37 5.96 12.18
C LYS A 170 -15.62 5.39 13.40
N ASP A 171 -16.28 4.57 14.23
CA ASP A 171 -15.71 4.04 15.48
C ASP A 171 -15.22 2.59 15.38
N VAL A 172 -15.09 2.04 14.16
CA VAL A 172 -14.31 0.80 14.01
C VAL A 172 -12.88 1.20 13.75
N ASP A 173 -12.15 1.38 14.84
CA ASP A 173 -10.70 1.58 14.83
C ASP A 173 -10.08 0.29 14.29
N PHE A 174 -9.94 0.21 12.95
CA PHE A 174 -9.25 -0.88 12.27
C PHE A 174 -7.74 -0.69 12.43
N ASP A 175 -7.31 -0.59 13.69
CA ASP A 175 -5.92 -0.65 14.07
C ASP A 175 -5.40 -1.99 13.54
N GLY A 176 -4.34 -1.98 12.72
CA GLY A 176 -3.85 -3.17 12.00
C GLY A 176 -3.55 -4.39 12.90
N LYS A 177 -3.57 -4.19 14.22
CA LYS A 177 -3.57 -5.19 15.28
C LYS A 177 -4.72 -6.20 15.19
N GLU A 178 -5.94 -5.81 14.78
CA GLU A 178 -7.04 -6.78 14.64
C GLU A 178 -6.71 -7.86 13.61
N LEU A 179 -6.11 -7.48 12.48
CA LEU A 179 -5.67 -8.43 11.46
C LEU A 179 -4.56 -9.36 11.98
N VAL A 180 -3.65 -8.83 12.81
CA VAL A 180 -2.61 -9.63 13.47
C VAL A 180 -3.23 -10.66 14.43
N TYR A 181 -4.28 -10.29 15.18
CA TYR A 181 -4.96 -11.22 16.08
C TYR A 181 -5.70 -12.32 15.32
N VAL A 182 -6.35 -11.98 14.21
CA VAL A 182 -6.97 -12.97 13.33
C VAL A 182 -5.92 -13.94 12.77
N GLU A 183 -4.79 -13.42 12.29
CA GLU A 183 -3.66 -14.21 11.79
C GLU A 183 -3.11 -15.14 12.89
N ALA A 184 -2.94 -14.65 14.12
CA ALA A 184 -2.48 -15.46 15.25
C ALA A 184 -3.44 -16.60 15.60
N ILE A 185 -4.76 -16.36 15.55
CA ILE A 185 -5.79 -17.39 15.80
C ILE A 185 -5.72 -18.47 14.72
N ILE A 186 -5.65 -18.11 13.44
CA ILE A 186 -5.59 -19.08 12.34
C ILE A 186 -4.27 -19.86 12.37
N ASN A 187 -3.16 -19.19 12.68
CA ASN A 187 -1.85 -19.83 12.79
C ASN A 187 -1.79 -20.85 13.94
N SER A 188 -2.60 -20.66 14.98
CA SER A 188 -2.75 -21.61 16.11
C SER A 188 -3.62 -22.84 15.80
N MET A 189 -4.19 -22.91 14.59
CA MET A 189 -4.88 -24.10 14.08
C MET A 189 -3.90 -25.05 13.38
N THR A 190 -4.18 -26.35 13.46
CA THR A 190 -3.47 -27.36 12.65
C THR A 190 -3.93 -27.30 11.19
N THR A 191 -3.11 -27.79 10.25
CA THR A 191 -3.46 -27.85 8.82
C THR A 191 -4.80 -28.56 8.58
N LYS A 192 -5.08 -29.64 9.34
CA LYS A 192 -6.35 -30.37 9.24
C LYS A 192 -7.55 -29.50 9.61
N GLU A 193 -7.42 -28.68 10.66
CA GLU A 193 -8.48 -27.78 11.11
C GLU A 193 -8.67 -26.59 10.16
N ARG A 194 -7.58 -26.10 9.55
CA ARG A 194 -7.67 -25.03 8.55
C ARG A 194 -8.39 -25.49 7.28
N MET A 195 -8.06 -26.68 6.80
CA MET A 195 -8.67 -27.28 5.62
C MET A 195 -10.10 -27.76 5.87
N ARG A 196 -10.43 -28.15 7.11
CA ARG A 196 -11.75 -28.67 7.50
C ARG A 196 -12.30 -27.91 8.72
N PRO A 197 -12.88 -26.71 8.51
CA PRO A 197 -13.45 -25.89 9.60
C PRO A 197 -14.50 -26.61 10.46
N ASN A 198 -15.18 -27.61 9.91
CA ASN A 198 -16.25 -28.36 10.57
C ASN A 198 -15.77 -29.26 11.73
N ILE A 199 -14.46 -29.53 11.85
CA ILE A 199 -13.94 -30.38 12.94
C ILE A 199 -13.64 -29.58 14.23
N LEU A 200 -13.87 -28.26 14.24
CA LEU A 200 -13.57 -27.37 15.36
C LEU A 200 -14.58 -27.53 16.51
N ASP A 201 -14.30 -28.47 17.41
CA ASP A 201 -15.01 -28.65 18.67
C ASP A 201 -14.56 -27.65 19.77
N GLY A 202 -15.24 -27.69 20.92
CA GLY A 202 -14.93 -26.80 22.06
C GLY A 202 -13.53 -27.01 22.66
N SER A 203 -12.98 -28.23 22.60
CA SER A 203 -11.63 -28.54 23.10
C SER A 203 -10.57 -27.91 22.20
N ARG A 204 -10.72 -28.04 20.88
CA ARG A 204 -9.85 -27.43 19.87
C ARG A 204 -9.88 -25.91 19.95
N LYS A 205 -11.06 -25.32 20.11
CA LYS A 205 -11.21 -23.87 20.29
C LYS A 205 -10.48 -23.35 21.54
N LYS A 206 -10.54 -24.09 22.66
CA LYS A 206 -9.77 -23.77 23.88
C LYS A 206 -8.27 -23.85 23.64
N ARG A 207 -7.79 -24.88 22.91
CA ARG A 207 -6.37 -25.01 22.54
C ARG A 207 -5.92 -23.86 21.64
N ILE A 208 -6.70 -23.50 20.62
CA ILE A 208 -6.42 -22.39 19.70
C ILE A 208 -6.34 -21.07 20.47
N ALA A 209 -7.30 -20.79 21.35
CA ALA A 209 -7.32 -19.60 22.20
C ALA A 209 -6.04 -19.49 23.06
N ARG A 210 -5.60 -20.59 23.68
CA ARG A 210 -4.35 -20.64 24.44
C ARG A 210 -3.11 -20.44 23.56
N GLY A 211 -3.09 -21.02 22.36
CA GLY A 211 -1.99 -20.90 21.41
C GLY A 211 -1.84 -19.50 20.83
N SER A 212 -2.95 -18.80 20.59
CA SER A 212 -2.95 -17.44 20.05
C SER A 212 -2.87 -16.35 21.12
N GLY A 213 -2.96 -16.71 22.41
CA GLY A 213 -3.02 -15.75 23.51
C GLY A 213 -4.29 -14.90 23.51
N ARG A 214 -5.39 -15.38 22.90
CA ARG A 214 -6.66 -14.64 22.77
C ARG A 214 -7.81 -15.30 23.53
N PRO A 215 -8.82 -14.53 23.95
CA PRO A 215 -10.03 -15.08 24.57
C PRO A 215 -10.78 -16.03 23.62
N ILE A 216 -11.43 -17.06 24.20
CA ILE A 216 -12.22 -18.02 23.41
C ILE A 216 -13.40 -17.37 22.66
N GLN A 217 -13.90 -16.25 23.18
CA GLN A 217 -14.96 -15.44 22.55
C GLN A 217 -14.52 -14.93 21.18
N GLU A 218 -13.26 -14.52 21.04
CA GLU A 218 -12.72 -14.01 19.78
C GLU A 218 -12.51 -15.14 18.77
N VAL A 219 -12.06 -16.31 19.23
CA VAL A 219 -11.99 -17.51 18.39
C VAL A 219 -13.37 -17.88 17.85
N ASN A 220 -14.41 -17.83 18.70
CA ASN A 220 -15.79 -18.07 18.25
C ASN A 220 -16.30 -16.99 17.28
N ARG A 221 -15.98 -15.72 17.52
CA ARG A 221 -16.34 -14.61 16.63
C ARG A 221 -15.72 -14.81 15.25
N LEU A 222 -14.44 -15.18 15.19
CA LEU A 222 -13.75 -15.44 13.94
C LEU A 222 -14.37 -16.61 13.16
N ILE A 223 -14.67 -17.71 13.85
CA ILE A 223 -15.31 -18.88 13.22
C ILE A 223 -16.67 -18.49 12.64
N LYS A 224 -17.46 -17.70 13.37
CA LYS A 224 -18.75 -17.20 12.89
C LYS A 224 -18.59 -16.31 11.65
N GLN A 225 -17.65 -15.36 11.69
CA GLN A 225 -17.36 -14.48 10.54
C GLN A 225 -16.95 -15.28 9.30
N PHE A 226 -16.14 -16.32 9.49
CA PHE A 226 -15.74 -17.23 8.41
C PHE A 226 -16.94 -18.02 7.84
N GLU A 227 -17.81 -18.55 8.70
CA GLU A 227 -19.03 -19.24 8.26
C GLU A 227 -19.99 -18.34 7.50
N ASP A 228 -20.18 -17.10 7.97
CA ASP A 228 -21.04 -16.12 7.31
C ASP A 228 -20.48 -15.72 5.95
N MET A 229 -19.17 -15.53 5.84
CA MET A 229 -18.51 -15.30 4.56
C MET A 229 -18.62 -16.51 3.62
N LYS A 230 -18.47 -17.73 4.15
CA LYS A 230 -18.66 -18.96 3.36
C LYS A 230 -20.09 -19.10 2.84
N LYS A 231 -21.10 -18.71 3.63
CA LYS A 231 -22.51 -18.65 3.19
C LYS A 231 -22.70 -17.59 2.10
N MET A 232 -22.10 -16.42 2.26
CA MET A 232 -22.16 -15.35 1.25
C MET A 232 -21.54 -15.79 -0.07
N MET A 233 -20.34 -16.40 -0.05
CA MET A 233 -19.68 -16.95 -1.24
C MET A 233 -20.52 -18.05 -1.92
N LYS A 234 -21.15 -18.92 -1.15
CA LYS A 234 -22.07 -19.94 -1.68
C LYS A 234 -23.28 -19.32 -2.38
N ASN A 235 -23.78 -18.19 -1.87
CA ASN A 235 -24.90 -17.47 -2.47
C ASN A 235 -24.48 -16.68 -3.72
N LEU A 236 -23.29 -16.07 -3.72
CA LEU A 236 -22.70 -15.42 -4.89
C LEU A 236 -22.48 -16.40 -6.04
N GLY A 237 -21.93 -17.60 -5.77
CA GLY A 237 -21.78 -18.64 -6.80
C GLY A 237 -23.12 -19.16 -7.36
N LYS A 238 -24.22 -19.06 -6.59
CA LYS A 238 -25.57 -19.33 -7.11
C LYS A 238 -26.11 -18.16 -7.95
N MET A 239 -25.82 -16.93 -7.55
CA MET A 239 -26.21 -15.71 -8.24
C MET A 239 -25.48 -15.56 -9.60
N GLU A 240 -24.20 -15.91 -9.66
CA GLU A 240 -23.40 -15.97 -10.90
C GLU A 240 -23.96 -17.03 -11.86
N LYS A 241 -24.34 -18.23 -11.35
CA LYS A 241 -25.04 -19.25 -12.16
C LYS A 241 -26.42 -18.79 -12.66
N MET A 242 -27.08 -17.91 -11.91
CA MET A 242 -28.39 -17.36 -12.26
C MET A 242 -28.26 -16.20 -13.27
N MET A 243 -27.25 -15.34 -13.13
CA MET A 243 -26.88 -14.29 -14.09
C MET A 243 -26.32 -14.86 -15.39
N GLY A 244 -25.49 -15.91 -15.34
CA GLY A 244 -24.99 -16.61 -16.52
C GLY A 244 -26.10 -17.33 -17.30
N LYS A 245 -27.21 -17.69 -16.64
CA LYS A 245 -28.43 -18.18 -17.31
C LYS A 245 -29.28 -17.04 -17.92
N LEU A 246 -29.21 -15.83 -17.37
CA LEU A 246 -29.88 -14.64 -17.92
C LEU A 246 -29.14 -14.04 -19.13
N GLN A 247 -27.81 -14.18 -19.20
CA GLN A 247 -27.03 -13.83 -20.39
C GLN A 247 -27.16 -14.82 -21.56
N GLY A 248 -27.86 -15.94 -21.36
CA GLY A 248 -28.11 -16.97 -22.38
C GLY A 248 -29.50 -16.90 -23.05
N LEU A 249 -30.31 -15.88 -22.75
CA LEU A 249 -31.56 -15.64 -23.48
C LEU A 249 -31.27 -14.70 -24.65
N PRO A 250 -31.53 -15.10 -25.92
CA PRO A 250 -31.63 -14.12 -26.98
C PRO A 250 -32.85 -13.24 -26.68
N PHE A 251 -32.70 -11.95 -26.98
CA PHE A 251 -33.69 -10.87 -26.82
C PHE A 251 -35.14 -11.31 -27.07
#